data_AF-A0A959TKF8-F1
#
_entry.id   AF-A0A959TKF8-F1
#
_cell.length_a   1.000
_cell.length_b   1.000
_cell.length_c   1.000
_cell.angle_alpha   90.00
_cell.angle_beta   90.00
_cell.angle_gamma   90.00
#
_symmetry.space_group_name_H-M   'P 1'
#
loop_
_entity.id
_entity.type
_entity.pdbx_description
1 polymer ?
#
loop_
_entity_poly.entity_id
_entity_poly.type
_entity_poly.pdbx_seq_one_letter_code
_entity_poly.pdbx_strand_id
1 'polypeptide(L)'
;MELKALIIGLAGLSLSLGVQAQNGTDDPVLMRVDGQPVTRSEFEAIYKKNNQDAPVTKEALDEYLELFVNYKLKVREAETLGMDTMAGFLQELAGYREQLARPYLIDRELNEELLQEAYDRSQEEVRASHILVQLPADPSPQDTAEAWARIMALRDRIVAGEDFAAVARSKGGSDDPSAQKNG
;
A
#
# COMPACT_ATOMS: atom_id res chain seq x y z
N MET A 1 37.57 -79.68 2.34
CA MET A 1 37.53 -78.88 3.58
C MET A 1 37.15 -77.48 3.17
N GLU A 2 35.90 -77.10 3.43
CA GLU A 2 35.54 -76.22 4.56
C GLU A 2 35.88 -74.75 4.24
N LEU A 3 35.09 -73.69 4.42
CA LEU A 3 33.69 -73.37 4.66
C LEU A 3 33.69 -71.87 5.08
N LYS A 4 32.66 -71.10 4.69
CA LYS A 4 32.26 -69.75 5.21
C LYS A 4 33.20 -68.58 4.84
N ALA A 5 32.71 -67.41 4.42
CA ALA A 5 31.78 -66.48 5.07
C ALA A 5 31.52 -65.34 4.04
N LEU A 6 30.55 -64.43 4.06
CA LEU A 6 29.33 -64.12 4.82
C LEU A 6 28.66 -63.00 4.00
N ILE A 7 27.35 -63.05 3.84
CA ILE A 7 26.49 -62.05 3.18
C ILE A 7 26.35 -60.81 4.06
N ILE A 8 26.65 -59.60 3.54
CA ILE A 8 25.99 -58.30 3.83
C ILE A 8 26.33 -57.41 2.60
N GLY A 9 25.43 -56.98 1.71
CA GLY A 9 24.16 -56.32 1.95
C GLY A 9 24.31 -54.82 1.66
N LEU A 10 24.09 -54.38 0.41
CA LEU A 10 23.58 -53.04 0.12
C LEU A 10 22.99 -53.00 -1.30
N ALA A 11 21.69 -53.21 -1.38
CA ALA A 11 20.91 -52.88 -2.57
C ALA A 11 20.93 -51.35 -2.72
N GLY A 12 21.74 -50.86 -3.66
CA GLY A 12 21.68 -49.48 -4.12
C GLY A 12 20.35 -49.27 -4.84
N LEU A 13 19.35 -48.80 -4.09
CA LEU A 13 18.09 -48.31 -4.62
C LEU A 13 18.40 -47.09 -5.49
N SER A 14 18.52 -47.32 -6.80
CA SER A 14 18.58 -46.27 -7.80
C SER A 14 17.24 -45.52 -7.80
N LEU A 15 17.14 -44.50 -6.96
CA LEU A 15 16.12 -43.46 -7.04
C LEU A 15 16.39 -42.68 -8.32
N SER A 16 15.76 -43.09 -9.42
CA SER A 16 15.54 -42.22 -10.56
C SER A 16 14.72 -41.03 -10.08
N LEU A 17 15.42 -39.93 -9.79
CA LEU A 17 14.83 -38.59 -9.70
C LEU A 17 14.24 -38.28 -11.08
N GLY A 18 13.00 -38.71 -11.29
CA GLY A 18 12.16 -38.17 -12.34
C GLY A 18 12.02 -36.68 -12.05
N VAL A 19 12.65 -35.87 -12.89
CA VAL A 19 12.32 -34.45 -13.00
C VAL A 19 10.90 -34.40 -13.51
N GLN A 20 9.94 -34.38 -12.59
CA GLN A 20 8.59 -33.94 -12.88
C GLN A 20 8.69 -32.44 -13.13
N ALA A 21 8.77 -32.08 -14.41
CA ALA A 21 8.58 -30.72 -14.87
C ALA A 21 7.25 -30.22 -14.29
N GLN A 22 7.34 -29.24 -13.40
CA GLN A 22 6.19 -28.63 -12.75
C GLN A 22 5.39 -27.87 -13.83
N ASN A 23 4.17 -28.33 -14.08
CA ASN A 23 3.02 -27.62 -14.66
C ASN A 23 3.36 -26.36 -15.49
N GLY A 24 3.80 -26.55 -16.73
CA GLY A 24 3.62 -25.53 -17.75
C GLY A 24 2.14 -25.46 -18.09
N THR A 25 1.48 -24.35 -17.78
CA THR A 25 0.19 -24.03 -18.39
C THR A 25 0.42 -23.94 -19.90
N ASP A 26 0.06 -24.99 -20.62
CA ASP A 26 0.12 -25.01 -22.07
C ASP A 26 -0.92 -24.00 -22.59
N ASP A 27 -0.44 -22.82 -22.96
CA ASP A 27 -1.23 -21.73 -23.52
C ASP A 27 -0.96 -21.65 -25.04
N PRO A 28 -1.68 -22.43 -25.84
CA PRO A 28 -1.38 -22.57 -27.26
C PRO A 28 -1.66 -21.28 -28.01
N VAL A 29 -0.86 -21.04 -29.05
CA VAL A 29 -1.13 -19.97 -30.02
C VAL A 29 -2.32 -20.39 -30.88
N LEU A 30 -3.43 -19.64 -30.81
CA LEU A 30 -4.62 -19.91 -31.59
C LEU A 30 -4.52 -19.35 -33.02
N MET A 31 -3.90 -18.18 -33.15
CA MET A 31 -3.77 -17.48 -34.42
C MET A 31 -2.57 -16.52 -34.39
N ARG A 32 -2.21 -16.00 -35.57
CA ARG A 32 -1.28 -14.86 -35.69
C ARG A 32 -1.98 -13.71 -36.39
N VAL A 33 -1.92 -12.52 -35.81
CA VAL A 33 -2.44 -11.29 -36.40
C VAL A 33 -1.24 -10.40 -36.68
N ASP A 34 -0.98 -10.10 -37.94
CA ASP A 34 0.19 -9.33 -38.39
C ASP A 34 1.53 -9.90 -37.86
N GLY A 35 1.69 -11.22 -37.98
CA GLY A 35 2.87 -11.95 -37.51
C GLY A 35 2.95 -12.18 -35.99
N GLN A 36 2.19 -11.42 -35.19
CA GLN A 36 2.19 -11.53 -33.73
C GLN A 36 1.31 -12.69 -33.25
N PRO A 37 1.81 -13.57 -32.36
CA PRO A 37 1.02 -14.68 -31.83
C PRO A 37 -0.06 -14.16 -30.89
N VAL A 38 -1.26 -14.74 -30.99
CA VAL A 38 -2.37 -14.57 -30.05
C VAL A 38 -2.60 -15.92 -29.37
N THR A 39 -2.48 -15.96 -28.05
CA THR A 39 -2.66 -17.19 -27.28
C THR A 39 -4.13 -17.44 -26.92
N ARG A 40 -4.43 -18.67 -26.50
CA ARG A 40 -5.77 -19.03 -26.02
C ARG A 40 -6.18 -18.16 -24.85
N SER A 41 -5.30 -17.95 -23.87
CA SER A 41 -5.61 -17.16 -22.68
C SER A 41 -5.92 -15.68 -23.00
N GLU A 42 -5.17 -15.08 -23.92
CA GLU A 42 -5.42 -13.70 -24.38
C GLU A 42 -6.81 -13.58 -25.03
N PHE A 43 -7.11 -14.46 -26.00
CA PHE A 43 -8.38 -14.45 -26.70
C PHE A 43 -9.55 -14.68 -25.74
N GLU A 44 -9.46 -15.69 -24.87
CA GLU A 44 -10.49 -16.00 -23.88
C GLU A 44 -10.71 -14.86 -22.88
N ALA A 45 -9.63 -14.20 -22.42
CA ALA A 45 -9.72 -13.10 -21.47
C ALA A 45 -10.50 -11.92 -22.06
N ILE A 46 -10.21 -11.56 -23.31
CA ILE A 46 -10.88 -10.45 -24.00
C ILE A 46 -12.32 -10.86 -24.38
N TYR A 47 -12.54 -12.10 -24.84
CA TYR A 47 -13.88 -12.63 -25.14
C TYR A 47 -14.79 -12.58 -23.92
N LYS A 48 -14.36 -13.15 -22.78
CA LYS A 48 -15.15 -13.20 -21.55
C LYS A 48 -15.40 -11.80 -20.98
N LYS A 49 -14.44 -10.88 -21.10
CA LYS A 49 -14.62 -9.48 -20.69
C LYS A 49 -15.73 -8.78 -21.46
N ASN A 50 -15.86 -9.05 -22.76
CA ASN A 50 -16.84 -8.40 -23.62
C ASN A 50 -18.20 -9.13 -23.66
N ASN A 51 -18.27 -10.39 -23.22
CA ASN A 51 -19.43 -11.25 -23.38
C ASN A 51 -19.81 -11.99 -22.08
N GLN A 52 -19.77 -11.31 -20.93
CA GLN A 52 -19.89 -11.93 -19.59
C GLN A 52 -21.13 -12.84 -19.42
N ASP A 53 -22.23 -12.52 -20.09
CA ASP A 53 -23.51 -13.24 -19.97
C ASP A 53 -23.92 -14.01 -21.24
N ALA A 54 -23.06 -14.06 -22.27
CA ALA A 54 -23.39 -14.71 -23.54
C ALA A 54 -23.05 -16.21 -23.53
N PRO A 55 -23.92 -17.08 -24.08
CA PRO A 55 -23.57 -18.48 -24.26
C PRO A 55 -22.37 -18.62 -25.20
N VAL A 56 -21.41 -19.44 -24.81
CA VAL A 56 -20.24 -19.76 -25.65
C VAL A 56 -20.65 -20.79 -26.69
N THR A 57 -21.11 -20.32 -27.85
CA THR A 57 -21.39 -21.17 -29.03
C THR A 57 -20.29 -21.01 -30.07
N LYS A 58 -20.20 -21.97 -31.00
CA LYS A 58 -19.23 -21.88 -32.09
C LYS A 58 -19.47 -20.65 -32.94
N GLU A 59 -20.74 -20.35 -33.24
CA GLU A 59 -21.15 -19.22 -34.05
C GLU A 59 -20.74 -17.90 -33.40
N ALA A 60 -20.94 -17.75 -32.08
CA ALA A 60 -20.53 -16.56 -31.33
C ALA A 60 -19.00 -16.37 -31.30
N LEU A 61 -18.25 -17.48 -31.22
CA LEU A 61 -16.78 -17.45 -31.28
C LEU A 61 -16.29 -17.05 -32.68
N ASP A 62 -16.90 -17.58 -33.74
CA ASP A 62 -16.56 -17.27 -35.13
C ASP A 62 -16.84 -15.79 -35.45
N GLU A 63 -17.98 -15.23 -35.02
CA GLU A 63 -18.29 -13.80 -35.18
C GLU A 63 -17.33 -12.91 -34.37
N TYR A 64 -17.04 -13.29 -33.12
CA TYR A 64 -16.11 -12.52 -32.29
C TYR A 64 -14.68 -12.57 -32.82
N LEU A 65 -14.27 -13.66 -33.47
CA LEU A 65 -12.94 -13.82 -34.04
C LEU A 65 -12.63 -12.72 -35.06
N GLU A 66 -13.57 -12.42 -35.95
CA GLU A 66 -13.40 -11.35 -36.94
C GLU A 66 -13.26 -9.98 -36.27
N LEU A 67 -14.10 -9.68 -35.27
CA LEU A 67 -14.01 -8.45 -34.50
C LEU A 67 -12.68 -8.33 -33.76
N PHE A 68 -12.20 -9.43 -33.17
CA PHE A 68 -10.94 -9.51 -32.45
C PHE A 68 -9.74 -9.24 -33.37
N VAL A 69 -9.69 -9.87 -34.54
CA VAL A 69 -8.63 -9.63 -35.54
C VAL A 69 -8.60 -8.17 -35.97
N ASN A 70 -9.77 -7.60 -36.30
CA ASN A 70 -9.89 -6.20 -36.67
C ASN A 70 -9.47 -5.25 -35.54
N TYR A 71 -9.82 -5.56 -34.29
CA TYR A 71 -9.38 -4.81 -33.12
C TYR A 71 -7.85 -4.84 -32.98
N LYS A 72 -7.22 -6.01 -33.05
CA LYS A 72 -5.76 -6.15 -32.92
C LYS A 72 -5.02 -5.39 -34.03
N LEU A 73 -5.50 -5.47 -35.28
CA LEU A 73 -4.91 -4.71 -36.39
C LEU A 73 -4.99 -3.19 -36.16
N LYS A 74 -6.13 -2.67 -35.67
CA LYS A 74 -6.29 -1.24 -35.36
C LYS A 74 -5.36 -0.79 -34.24
N VAL A 75 -5.21 -1.59 -33.19
CA VAL A 75 -4.28 -1.29 -32.09
C VAL A 75 -2.84 -1.25 -32.62
N ARG A 76 -2.44 -2.20 -33.47
CA ARG A 76 -1.09 -2.25 -34.03
C ARG A 76 -0.76 -1.06 -34.93
N GLU A 77 -1.71 -0.64 -35.76
CA GLU A 77 -1.54 0.56 -36.55
C GLU A 77 -1.39 1.80 -35.66
N ALA A 78 -2.21 1.91 -34.60
CA ALA A 78 -2.11 3.03 -33.65
C ALA A 78 -0.75 3.05 -32.90
N GLU A 79 -0.24 1.88 -32.48
CA GLU A 79 1.09 1.74 -31.88
C GLU A 79 2.21 2.10 -32.87
N THR A 80 2.08 1.68 -34.13
CA THR A 80 3.04 2.01 -35.19
C THR A 80 3.09 3.52 -35.47
N LEU A 81 1.94 4.19 -35.38
CA LEU A 81 1.81 5.65 -35.45
C LEU A 81 2.24 6.36 -34.16
N GLY A 82 2.63 5.63 -33.12
CA GLY A 82 3.09 6.16 -31.83
C GLY A 82 1.98 6.79 -30.98
N MET A 83 0.71 6.46 -31.24
CA MET A 83 -0.43 7.06 -30.52
C MET A 83 -0.41 6.74 -29.02
N ASP A 84 0.12 5.57 -28.64
CA ASP A 84 0.34 5.12 -27.26
C ASP A 84 1.43 5.91 -26.51
N THR A 85 2.23 6.71 -27.23
CA THR A 85 3.29 7.56 -26.65
C THR A 85 2.92 9.03 -26.62
N MET A 86 1.75 9.40 -27.16
CA MET A 86 1.28 10.78 -27.15
C MET A 86 1.07 11.27 -25.71
N ALA A 87 1.45 12.52 -25.44
CA ALA A 87 1.37 13.10 -24.10
C ALA A 87 -0.04 13.01 -23.49
N GLY A 88 -1.09 13.23 -24.28
CA GLY A 88 -2.48 13.12 -23.82
C GLY A 88 -2.85 11.71 -23.39
N PHE A 89 -2.46 10.69 -24.16
CA PHE A 89 -2.70 9.29 -23.82
C PHE A 89 -1.94 8.89 -22.56
N LEU A 90 -0.66 9.27 -22.43
CA LEU A 90 0.15 8.99 -21.24
C LEU A 90 -0.45 9.63 -19.98
N GLN A 91 -0.94 10.87 -20.09
CA GLN A 91 -1.58 11.59 -18.99
C GLN A 91 -2.89 10.91 -18.56
N GLU A 92 -3.72 10.50 -19.52
CA GLU A 92 -4.97 9.78 -19.24
C GLU A 92 -4.70 8.42 -18.60
N LEU A 93 -3.77 7.64 -19.17
CA LEU A 93 -3.35 6.35 -18.63
C LEU A 93 -2.80 6.47 -17.20
N ALA A 94 -2.00 7.50 -16.93
CA ALA A 94 -1.50 7.79 -15.59
C ALA A 94 -2.65 8.11 -14.62
N GLY A 95 -3.63 8.90 -15.04
CA GLY A 95 -4.82 9.20 -14.24
C GLY A 95 -5.63 7.97 -13.88
N TYR A 96 -5.88 7.07 -14.84
CA TYR A 96 -6.57 5.81 -14.58
C TYR A 96 -5.81 4.92 -13.60
N ARG A 97 -4.48 4.84 -13.75
CA ARG A 97 -3.62 4.10 -12.80
C ARG A 97 -3.73 4.66 -11.39
N GLU A 98 -3.68 5.98 -11.23
CA GLU A 98 -3.81 6.62 -9.92
C GLU A 98 -5.17 6.30 -9.29
N GLN A 99 -6.27 6.44 -10.04
CA GLN A 99 -7.62 6.16 -9.55
C GLN A 99 -7.78 4.70 -9.08
N LEU A 100 -7.26 3.75 -9.85
CA LEU A 100 -7.33 2.32 -9.52
C LEU A 100 -6.39 1.93 -8.37
N ALA A 101 -5.30 2.68 -8.16
CA ALA A 101 -4.36 2.42 -7.08
C ALA A 101 -4.86 2.94 -5.73
N ARG A 102 -5.71 3.98 -5.69
CA ARG A 102 -6.20 4.63 -4.45
C ARG A 102 -6.67 3.64 -3.36
N PRO A 103 -7.49 2.61 -3.65
CA PRO A 103 -7.94 1.67 -2.62
C PRO A 103 -6.82 0.81 -2.02
N TYR A 104 -5.71 0.62 -2.73
CA TYR A 104 -4.55 -0.16 -2.30
C TYR A 104 -3.51 0.67 -1.54
N LEU A 105 -3.60 2.00 -1.61
CA LEU A 105 -2.74 2.93 -0.88
C LEU A 105 -3.28 3.25 0.51
N ILE A 106 -4.48 2.75 0.84
CA ILE A 106 -5.12 2.97 2.14
C ILE A 106 -4.87 1.74 3.01
N ASP A 107 -4.16 1.96 4.11
CA ASP A 107 -4.09 0.98 5.19
C ASP A 107 -5.43 1.00 5.94
N ARG A 108 -6.23 -0.04 5.71
CA ARG A 108 -7.56 -0.15 6.31
C ARG A 108 -7.49 -0.45 7.80
N GLU A 109 -6.51 -1.22 8.22
CA GLU A 109 -6.34 -1.61 9.63
C GLU A 109 -5.94 -0.40 10.47
N LEU A 110 -4.96 0.38 9.99
CA LEU A 110 -4.56 1.63 10.64
C LEU A 110 -5.73 2.64 10.71
N ASN A 111 -6.52 2.76 9.64
CA ASN A 111 -7.66 3.67 9.63
C ASN A 111 -8.75 3.27 10.62
N GLU A 112 -9.02 1.97 10.76
CA GLU A 112 -10.01 1.47 11.73
C GLU A 112 -9.52 1.69 13.17
N GLU A 113 -8.23 1.47 13.43
CA GLU A 113 -7.61 1.77 14.75
C GLU A 113 -7.72 3.26 15.11
N LEU A 114 -7.34 4.16 14.19
CA LEU A 114 -7.44 5.60 14.40
C LEU A 114 -8.89 6.07 14.58
N LEU A 115 -9.83 5.47 13.84
CA LEU A 115 -11.25 5.79 13.99
C LEU A 115 -11.77 5.37 15.37
N GLN A 116 -11.37 4.18 15.84
CA GLN A 116 -11.75 3.70 17.16
C GLN A 116 -11.13 4.56 18.26
N GLU A 117 -9.84 4.93 18.16
CA GLU A 117 -9.18 5.85 19.11
C GLU A 117 -9.91 7.20 19.16
N ALA A 118 -10.22 7.78 18.00
CA ALA A 118 -10.94 9.05 17.94
C ALA A 118 -12.34 8.95 18.56
N TYR A 119 -13.06 7.84 18.33
CA TYR A 119 -14.36 7.59 18.94
C TYR A 119 -14.25 7.47 20.46
N ASP A 120 -13.34 6.64 20.96
CA ASP A 120 -13.15 6.42 22.40
C ASP A 120 -12.74 7.72 23.11
N ARG A 121 -11.84 8.51 22.50
CA ARG A 121 -11.46 9.84 23.01
C ARG A 121 -12.60 10.85 22.95
N SER A 122 -13.54 10.72 22.03
CA SER A 122 -14.68 11.66 21.92
C SER A 122 -15.75 11.46 23.01
N GLN A 123 -15.73 10.32 23.71
CA GLN A 123 -16.69 10.03 24.78
C GLN A 123 -16.43 10.87 26.04
N GLU A 124 -15.22 11.41 26.19
CA GLU A 124 -14.83 12.22 27.34
C GLU A 124 -14.27 13.57 26.88
N GLU A 125 -14.75 14.66 27.48
CA GLU A 125 -14.22 15.99 27.26
C GLU A 125 -13.34 16.43 28.43
N VAL A 126 -12.04 16.57 28.18
CA VAL A 126 -11.07 17.03 29.19
C VAL A 126 -10.86 18.54 29.04
N ARG A 127 -11.31 19.30 30.04
CA ARG A 127 -10.97 20.72 30.16
C ARG A 127 -9.63 20.88 30.88
N ALA A 128 -8.56 21.03 30.11
CA ALA A 128 -7.22 21.26 30.63
C ALA A 128 -6.77 22.73 30.45
N SER A 129 -5.83 23.15 31.28
CA SER A 129 -5.06 24.40 31.12
C SER A 129 -3.58 24.04 31.12
N HIS A 130 -2.75 24.83 30.43
CA HIS A 130 -1.33 24.52 30.29
C HIS A 130 -0.47 25.77 30.46
N ILE A 131 0.76 25.55 30.91
CA ILE A 131 1.82 26.57 30.96
C ILE A 131 2.92 26.08 30.03
N LEU A 132 3.30 26.92 29.07
CA LEU A 132 4.38 26.66 28.13
C LEU A 132 5.63 27.41 28.61
N VAL A 133 6.80 26.76 28.58
CA VAL A 133 8.10 27.44 28.64
C VAL A 133 8.81 27.12 27.34
N GLN A 134 9.06 28.13 26.52
CA GLN A 134 9.65 27.93 25.19
C GLN A 134 11.16 27.74 25.27
N LEU A 135 11.67 26.91 24.36
CA LEU A 135 13.10 26.73 24.12
C LEU A 135 13.44 27.27 22.73
N PRO A 136 14.68 27.75 22.51
CA PRO A 136 15.15 28.05 21.16
C PRO A 136 15.20 26.75 20.31
N ALA A 137 15.25 26.90 18.99
CA ALA A 137 15.22 25.77 18.05
C ALA A 137 16.40 24.79 18.21
N ASP A 138 17.55 25.29 18.68
CA ASP A 138 18.74 24.51 19.02
C ASP A 138 19.21 24.91 20.43
N PRO A 139 18.61 24.33 21.49
CA PRO A 139 18.89 24.72 22.86
C PRO A 139 20.21 24.13 23.35
N SER A 140 20.98 24.96 24.05
CA SER A 140 22.13 24.48 24.82
C SER A 140 21.66 23.69 26.06
N PRO A 141 22.54 22.89 26.69
CA PRO A 141 22.25 22.29 27.99
C PRO A 141 21.88 23.32 29.06
N GLN A 142 22.43 24.54 28.97
CA GLN A 142 22.10 25.63 29.89
C GLN A 142 20.66 26.11 29.68
N ASP A 143 20.22 26.32 28.43
CA ASP A 143 18.85 26.76 28.12
C ASP A 143 17.81 25.77 28.64
N THR A 144 18.08 24.47 28.47
CA THR A 144 17.20 23.39 28.99
C THR A 144 17.15 23.40 30.51
N ALA A 145 18.29 23.59 31.19
CA ALA A 145 18.35 23.63 32.64
C ALA A 145 17.60 24.84 33.21
N GLU A 146 17.72 26.01 32.58
CA GLU A 146 17.00 27.22 32.97
C GLU A 146 15.50 27.08 32.75
N ALA A 147 15.06 26.54 31.61
CA ALA A 147 13.66 26.27 31.32
C ALA A 147 13.06 25.26 32.32
N TRP A 148 13.81 24.20 32.65
CA TRP A 148 13.42 23.20 33.64
C TRP A 148 13.27 23.82 35.04
N ALA A 149 14.25 24.60 35.48
CA ALA A 149 14.19 25.28 36.77
C ALA A 149 12.98 26.22 36.86
N ARG A 150 12.70 26.95 35.76
CA ARG A 150 11.54 27.85 35.66
C ARG A 150 10.22 27.08 35.76
N ILE A 151 10.01 26.05 34.94
CA ILE A 151 8.73 25.31 34.94
C ILE A 151 8.51 24.59 36.29
N MET A 152 9.58 24.09 36.93
CA MET A 152 9.49 23.48 38.25
C MET A 152 9.10 24.51 39.32
N ALA A 153 9.67 25.72 39.30
CA ALA A 153 9.28 26.77 40.22
C ALA A 153 7.80 27.19 40.05
N LEU A 154 7.30 27.26 38.80
CA LEU A 154 5.88 27.52 38.52
C LEU A 154 5.00 26.37 39.01
N ARG A 155 5.41 25.12 38.80
CA ARG A 155 4.72 23.94 39.31
C ARG A 155 4.64 23.95 40.84
N ASP A 156 5.72 24.27 41.53
CA ASP A 156 5.76 24.26 42.99
C ASP A 156 4.79 25.30 43.58
N ARG A 157 4.68 26.47 42.94
CA ARG A 157 3.66 27.49 43.28
C ARG A 157 2.23 26.96 43.13
N ILE A 158 1.94 26.28 42.03
CA ILE A 158 0.62 25.69 41.76
C ILE A 158 0.31 24.57 42.76
N VAL A 159 1.27 23.69 43.03
CA VAL A 159 1.11 22.59 44.00
C VAL A 159 0.94 23.11 45.42
N ALA A 160 1.55 24.25 45.75
CA ALA A 160 1.34 24.96 47.01
C ALA A 160 -0.04 25.64 47.13
N GLY A 161 -0.86 25.60 46.07
CA GLY A 161 -2.24 26.09 46.06
C GLY A 161 -2.43 27.48 45.45
N GLU A 162 -1.43 28.05 44.78
CA GLU A 162 -1.61 29.29 44.01
C GLU A 162 -2.50 29.03 42.78
N ASP A 163 -3.33 30.02 42.42
CA ASP A 163 -4.22 29.93 41.26
C ASP A 163 -3.45 29.73 39.95
N PHE A 164 -3.84 28.72 39.16
CA PHE A 164 -3.14 28.33 37.94
C PHE A 164 -3.06 29.48 36.92
N ALA A 165 -4.19 30.17 36.69
CA ALA A 165 -4.27 31.25 35.72
C ALA A 165 -3.44 32.47 36.16
N ALA A 166 -3.37 32.75 37.46
CA ALA A 166 -2.50 33.78 38.01
C ALA A 166 -1.02 33.44 37.81
N VAL A 167 -0.61 32.19 38.06
CA VAL A 167 0.76 31.72 37.84
C VAL A 167 1.12 31.81 36.35
N ALA A 168 0.23 31.35 35.47
CA ALA A 168 0.42 31.38 34.04
C ALA A 168 0.54 32.81 33.48
N ARG A 169 -0.22 33.77 33.99
CA ARG A 169 -0.13 35.20 33.59
C ARG A 169 0.99 35.98 34.26
N SER A 170 1.62 35.41 35.29
CA SER A 170 2.65 36.12 36.05
C SER A 170 3.87 36.45 35.20
N LYS A 171 4.69 37.40 35.64
CA LYS A 171 5.96 37.71 34.99
C LYS A 171 6.88 36.49 35.10
N GLY A 172 7.24 35.89 33.96
CA GLY A 172 7.96 34.62 33.91
C GLY A 172 7.05 33.39 34.02
N GLY A 173 5.73 33.56 33.83
CA GLY A 173 4.71 32.50 33.73
C GLY A 173 4.76 31.75 32.39
N SER A 174 3.61 31.55 31.75
CA SER A 174 3.53 30.87 30.45
C SER A 174 4.03 31.78 29.32
N ASP A 175 4.80 31.19 28.40
CA ASP A 175 5.26 31.78 27.16
C ASP A 175 4.21 31.60 26.03
N ASP A 176 3.13 30.84 26.26
CA ASP A 176 2.01 30.77 25.30
C ASP A 176 1.31 32.15 25.26
N PRO A 177 1.24 32.82 24.09
CA PRO A 177 0.49 34.07 23.95
C PRO A 177 -0.97 34.00 24.43
N SER A 178 -1.59 32.81 24.39
CA SER A 178 -2.97 32.61 24.82
C SER A 178 -3.15 32.83 26.32
N ALA A 179 -2.14 32.52 27.15
CA ALA A 179 -2.19 32.56 28.62
C ALA A 179 -2.61 33.93 29.18
N GLN A 180 -2.24 35.02 28.49
CA GLN A 180 -2.67 36.37 28.88
C GLN A 180 -4.20 36.55 28.88
N LYS A 181 -4.92 35.79 28.07
CA LYS A 181 -6.38 35.87 27.89
C LYS A 181 -7.13 34.79 28.65
N ASN A 182 -6.66 33.55 28.60
CA ASN A 182 -7.39 32.39 29.15
C ASN A 182 -6.83 31.88 30.48
N GLY A 183 -5.62 32.27 30.87
CA GLY A 183 -4.96 31.76 32.07
C GLY A 183 -4.19 30.51 31.73
#